data_AF-A0A178A5P8-F1
#
_entry.id   AF-A0A178A5P8-F1
#
_cell.length_a   1.000
_cell.length_b   1.000
_cell.length_c   1.000
_cell.angle_alpha   90.00
_cell.angle_beta   90.00
_cell.angle_gamma   90.00
#
_symmetry.space_group_name_H-M   'P 1'
#
loop_
_entity.id
_entity.type
_entity.pdbx_description
1 polymer ?
#
loop_
_entity_poly.entity_id
_entity_poly.type
_entity_poly.pdbx_seq_one_letter_code
_entity_poly.pdbx_strand_id
1 'polypeptide(L)'
;MEAVGQTVSDTMDGWELMWTEFQKISGNVEDDLDPRNQYFPAKFTSLVFINGSYAWSGGGYTGYNGGDTPKRDSGFFKQIVKPLALGNDWGYYHEWGHNINNSRMEHVEVTNNLYAVIMRKKISNSNDDRADWNLLFKRFQGEEVNHGYFTYLGVLLQLQYYYGEDSYGKASSVARTNPDGIMDGLDNNMQRLVIGLSVATETDLTAFFEDWGYVQATEKMKEKVAHLPKPEVKLEYMHSLGRDYKGAGFSKDAKLTVHAVKTDTENKQITITYGVDKANRDAAMGYEIIRDGEVIGYTTNTSFVDKNVDLDKVYHYEVVAYDKKLSSLKPEKANSKKPILSVEDYVTLKLRQAYDPMDYVKAASYLGNDITKDVKIKSNNIDITKRETIKLFTK
;
A
#
# COMPACT_ATOMS: atom_id res chain seq x y z
N MET A 1 23.72 -7.40 -14.25
CA MET A 1 25.03 -8.08 -14.20
C MET A 1 25.31 -8.66 -15.57
N GLU A 2 26.55 -8.65 -16.03
CA GLU A 2 26.90 -9.35 -17.27
C GLU A 2 26.83 -10.85 -17.00
N ALA A 3 25.98 -11.53 -17.76
CA ALA A 3 25.80 -12.97 -17.69
C ALA A 3 27.00 -13.68 -18.33
N VAL A 4 28.11 -13.76 -17.60
CA VAL A 4 29.26 -14.54 -18.02
C VAL A 4 28.89 -16.02 -17.94
N GLY A 5 28.94 -16.73 -19.08
CA GLY A 5 28.72 -18.18 -19.15
C GLY A 5 27.29 -18.64 -19.47
N GLN A 6 26.34 -17.73 -19.77
CA GLN A 6 25.01 -18.12 -20.23
C GLN A 6 25.03 -18.60 -21.70
N THR A 7 24.24 -19.63 -21.97
CA THR A 7 24.00 -20.23 -23.27
C THR A 7 22.69 -19.72 -23.89
N VAL A 8 22.47 -20.06 -25.16
CA VAL A 8 21.17 -19.85 -25.80
C VAL A 8 20.06 -20.64 -25.08
N SER A 9 20.37 -21.83 -24.54
CA SER A 9 19.40 -22.64 -23.79
C SER A 9 18.90 -21.88 -22.55
N ASP A 10 19.82 -21.29 -21.77
CA ASP A 10 19.45 -20.52 -20.57
C ASP A 10 18.55 -19.32 -20.92
N THR A 11 18.78 -18.72 -22.09
CA THR A 11 17.91 -17.65 -22.61
C THR A 11 16.51 -18.16 -22.93
N MET A 12 16.41 -19.32 -23.59
CA MET A 12 15.11 -19.94 -23.91
C MET A 12 14.35 -20.33 -22.64
N ASP A 13 15.02 -20.92 -21.65
CA ASP A 13 14.41 -21.27 -20.37
C ASP A 13 13.84 -20.04 -19.65
N GLY A 14 14.53 -18.89 -19.75
CA GLY A 14 14.02 -17.62 -19.24
C GLY A 14 12.75 -17.14 -19.97
N TRP A 15 12.69 -17.29 -21.30
CA TRP A 15 11.48 -16.93 -22.06
C TRP A 15 10.30 -17.83 -21.72
N GLU A 16 10.53 -19.15 -21.59
CA GLU A 16 9.49 -20.11 -21.20
C GLU A 16 8.99 -19.87 -19.77
N LEU A 17 9.89 -19.57 -18.83
CA LEU A 17 9.53 -19.17 -17.48
C LEU A 17 8.66 -17.91 -17.51
N MET A 18 9.08 -16.88 -18.24
CA MET A 18 8.31 -15.65 -18.34
C MET A 18 6.93 -15.92 -18.94
N TRP A 19 6.82 -16.68 -20.03
CA TRP A 19 5.51 -17.00 -20.61
C TRP A 19 4.59 -17.73 -19.64
N THR A 20 5.14 -18.74 -18.96
CA THR A 20 4.41 -19.54 -17.97
C THR A 20 3.86 -18.65 -16.85
N GLU A 21 4.67 -17.71 -16.34
CA GLU A 21 4.23 -16.81 -15.27
C GLU A 21 3.23 -15.75 -15.75
N PHE A 22 3.35 -15.27 -16.98
CA PHE A 22 2.39 -14.34 -17.58
C PHE A 22 1.01 -14.97 -17.73
N GLN A 23 0.97 -16.22 -18.17
CA GLN A 23 -0.27 -17.00 -18.24
C GLN A 23 -0.91 -17.16 -16.86
N LYS A 24 -0.11 -17.47 -15.82
CA LYS A 24 -0.61 -17.54 -14.43
C LYS A 24 -1.17 -16.21 -13.93
N ILE A 25 -0.47 -15.09 -14.18
CA ILE A 25 -0.93 -13.74 -13.81
C ILE A 25 -2.26 -13.41 -14.51
N SER A 26 -2.42 -13.88 -15.75
CA SER A 26 -3.66 -13.76 -16.52
C SER A 26 -4.74 -14.74 -16.08
N GLY A 27 -4.50 -15.58 -15.07
CA GLY A 27 -5.45 -16.55 -14.54
C GLY A 27 -5.62 -17.81 -15.39
N ASN A 28 -4.70 -18.08 -16.31
CA ASN A 28 -4.70 -19.35 -17.02
C ASN A 28 -4.17 -20.48 -16.12
N VAL A 29 -4.70 -21.69 -16.31
CA VAL A 29 -4.35 -22.90 -15.55
C VAL A 29 -4.16 -24.06 -16.52
N GLU A 30 -3.13 -24.87 -16.35
CA GLU A 30 -2.74 -25.92 -17.30
C GLU A 30 -3.89 -26.87 -17.68
N ASP A 31 -4.60 -27.40 -16.68
CA ASP A 31 -5.70 -28.37 -16.85
C ASP A 31 -7.08 -27.78 -16.50
N ASP A 32 -7.34 -26.51 -16.85
CA ASP A 32 -8.67 -25.92 -16.62
C ASP A 32 -9.76 -26.66 -17.42
N LEU A 33 -10.95 -26.84 -16.82
CA LEU A 33 -12.08 -27.49 -17.50
C LEU A 33 -12.62 -26.65 -18.66
N ASP A 34 -12.47 -25.33 -18.58
CA ASP A 34 -12.79 -24.42 -19.67
C ASP A 34 -11.53 -24.18 -20.52
N PRO A 35 -11.49 -24.61 -21.80
CA PRO A 35 -10.31 -24.45 -22.64
C PRO A 35 -9.93 -22.98 -22.88
N ARG A 36 -10.82 -22.02 -22.60
CA ARG A 36 -10.51 -20.58 -22.69
C ARG A 36 -9.59 -20.10 -21.57
N ASN A 37 -9.49 -20.85 -20.48
CA ASN A 37 -8.59 -20.59 -19.36
C ASN A 37 -7.36 -21.51 -19.36
N GLN A 38 -7.24 -22.44 -20.30
CA GLN A 38 -6.05 -23.28 -20.39
C GLN A 38 -4.82 -22.48 -20.81
N TYR A 39 -3.64 -23.00 -20.50
CA TYR A 39 -2.41 -22.51 -21.14
C TYR A 39 -2.49 -22.68 -22.65
N PHE A 40 -1.89 -21.73 -23.37
CA PHE A 40 -1.87 -21.75 -24.82
C PHE A 40 -0.46 -21.49 -25.35
N PRO A 41 -0.11 -22.09 -26.50
CA PRO A 41 1.16 -21.84 -27.12
C PRO A 41 1.18 -20.42 -27.72
N ALA A 42 2.23 -19.66 -27.42
CA ALA A 42 2.53 -18.41 -28.09
C ALA A 42 4.03 -18.33 -28.39
N LYS A 43 4.40 -17.58 -29.42
CA LYS A 43 5.81 -17.30 -29.73
C LYS A 43 6.16 -15.90 -29.27
N PHE A 44 7.06 -15.81 -28.30
CA PHE A 44 7.62 -14.54 -27.86
C PHE A 44 8.49 -13.93 -28.94
N THR A 45 7.99 -12.90 -29.61
CA THR A 45 8.77 -12.19 -30.62
C THR A 45 9.09 -10.79 -30.13
N SER A 46 10.34 -10.60 -29.70
CA SER A 46 10.87 -9.28 -29.34
C SER A 46 11.74 -8.76 -30.48
N LEU A 47 11.46 -7.56 -30.97
CA LEU A 47 12.11 -6.95 -32.12
C LEU A 47 12.92 -5.72 -31.71
N VAL A 48 13.99 -5.48 -32.46
CA VAL A 48 14.73 -4.22 -32.40
C VAL A 48 14.09 -3.23 -33.37
N PHE A 49 13.99 -1.97 -32.97
CA PHE A 49 13.84 -0.87 -33.92
C PHE A 49 14.78 0.29 -33.58
N ILE A 50 15.00 1.18 -34.55
CA ILE A 50 16.03 2.24 -34.50
C ILE A 50 15.47 3.66 -34.43
N ASN A 51 14.15 3.82 -34.52
CA ASN A 51 13.47 5.11 -34.41
C ASN A 51 12.02 4.92 -33.94
N GLY A 52 11.47 5.89 -33.21
CA GLY A 52 10.12 5.84 -32.63
C GLY A 52 10.11 5.80 -31.10
N SER A 53 9.04 5.26 -30.52
CA SER A 53 8.81 5.16 -29.07
C SER A 53 9.95 4.44 -28.33
N TYR A 54 10.00 4.57 -27.01
CA TYR A 54 11.02 3.90 -26.20
C TYR A 54 10.91 2.36 -26.27
N ALA A 55 9.67 1.88 -26.20
CA ALA A 55 9.28 0.50 -26.43
C ALA A 55 7.85 0.48 -27.01
N TRP A 56 7.43 -0.67 -27.53
CA TRP A 56 6.12 -0.87 -28.15
C TRP A 56 5.66 -2.31 -27.99
N SER A 57 4.35 -2.51 -27.95
CA SER A 57 3.72 -3.83 -27.89
C SER A 57 2.51 -3.90 -28.82
N GLY A 58 2.34 -5.02 -29.50
CA GLY A 58 1.17 -5.26 -30.34
C GLY A 58 1.25 -6.52 -31.20
N GLY A 59 0.11 -7.18 -31.41
CA GLY A 59 -0.01 -8.31 -32.33
C GLY A 59 0.81 -9.55 -31.96
N GLY A 60 1.17 -9.73 -30.68
CA GLY A 60 2.07 -10.80 -30.24
C GLY A 60 3.56 -10.43 -30.31
N TYR A 61 3.86 -9.17 -30.61
CA TYR A 61 5.22 -8.64 -30.70
C TYR A 61 5.47 -7.62 -29.60
N THR A 62 6.73 -7.55 -29.17
CA THR A 62 7.26 -6.38 -28.47
C THR A 62 8.41 -5.80 -29.26
N GLY A 63 8.60 -4.49 -29.18
CA GLY A 63 9.64 -3.76 -29.87
C GLY A 63 10.43 -2.91 -28.87
N TYR A 64 11.74 -2.84 -29.05
CA TYR A 64 12.62 -2.06 -28.17
C TYR A 64 13.58 -1.19 -28.98
N ASN A 65 13.64 0.09 -28.61
CA ASN A 65 14.46 1.07 -29.31
C ASN A 65 15.94 0.94 -28.92
N GLY A 66 16.83 0.88 -29.93
CA GLY A 66 18.29 0.89 -29.75
C GLY A 66 18.93 2.24 -29.47
N GLY A 67 18.14 3.31 -29.48
CA GLY A 67 18.63 4.68 -29.43
C GLY A 67 19.47 5.02 -30.65
N ASP A 68 20.13 6.18 -30.63
CA ASP A 68 20.87 6.73 -31.78
C ASP A 68 22.37 6.44 -31.82
N THR A 69 22.87 5.54 -30.98
CA THR A 69 24.30 5.21 -30.99
C THR A 69 24.68 4.44 -32.26
N PRO A 70 25.90 4.61 -32.82
CA PRO A 70 26.34 3.85 -33.99
C PRO A 70 26.31 2.33 -33.79
N LYS A 71 26.55 1.87 -32.56
CA LYS A 71 26.46 0.46 -32.16
C LYS A 71 25.04 0.01 -31.81
N ARG A 72 24.12 0.98 -31.66
CA ARG A 72 22.72 0.82 -31.22
C ARG A 72 22.60 0.02 -29.91
N ASP A 73 23.65 -0.06 -29.11
CA ASP A 73 23.86 -0.94 -27.94
C ASP A 73 23.43 -0.33 -26.59
N SER A 74 22.69 0.77 -26.63
CA SER A 74 22.26 1.52 -25.46
C SER A 74 20.78 1.28 -25.13
N GLY A 75 20.27 1.89 -24.06
CA GLY A 75 18.84 1.85 -23.74
C GLY A 75 18.29 0.43 -23.50
N PHE A 76 17.08 0.18 -24.00
CA PHE A 76 16.38 -1.10 -23.85
C PHE A 76 16.86 -2.17 -24.84
N PHE A 77 17.51 -1.78 -25.95
CA PHE A 77 18.10 -2.73 -26.89
C PHE A 77 19.15 -3.63 -26.27
N LYS A 78 19.98 -3.11 -25.34
CA LYS A 78 20.98 -3.93 -24.64
C LYS A 78 20.36 -5.14 -23.94
N GLN A 79 19.06 -5.07 -23.68
CA GLN A 79 18.35 -6.12 -23.00
C GLN A 79 17.96 -7.26 -23.96
N ILE A 80 17.63 -6.97 -25.23
CA ILE A 80 17.24 -7.99 -26.24
C ILE A 80 18.42 -8.62 -26.96
N VAL A 81 19.56 -7.92 -27.06
CA VAL A 81 20.78 -8.46 -27.70
C VAL A 81 21.73 -9.17 -26.74
N LYS A 82 21.44 -9.13 -25.44
CA LYS A 82 22.09 -9.98 -24.43
C LYS A 82 21.24 -11.23 -24.20
N PRO A 83 21.85 -12.35 -23.76
CA PRO A 83 21.09 -13.45 -23.17
C PRO A 83 20.04 -12.91 -22.21
N LEU A 84 18.82 -13.47 -22.24
CA LEU A 84 17.73 -12.99 -21.39
C LEU A 84 18.15 -13.15 -19.93
N ALA A 85 18.47 -12.03 -19.30
CA ALA A 85 18.77 -11.95 -17.88
C ALA A 85 17.52 -11.47 -17.16
N LEU A 86 16.61 -12.41 -16.87
CA LEU A 86 15.45 -12.13 -16.03
C LEU A 86 15.91 -11.47 -14.73
N GLY A 87 15.33 -10.31 -14.44
CA GLY A 87 15.77 -9.46 -13.35
C GLY A 87 14.72 -8.45 -12.95
N ASN A 88 15.17 -7.39 -12.28
CA ASN A 88 14.33 -6.32 -11.78
C ASN A 88 13.97 -5.31 -12.90
N ASP A 89 13.39 -5.81 -14.00
CA ASP A 89 13.07 -5.03 -15.20
C ASP A 89 11.59 -4.65 -15.23
N TRP A 90 11.24 -3.39 -15.45
CA TRP A 90 9.84 -3.01 -15.59
C TRP A 90 9.35 -3.08 -17.02
N GLY A 91 10.14 -2.57 -17.98
CA GLY A 91 9.68 -2.37 -19.34
C GLY A 91 9.45 -3.70 -20.05
N TYR A 92 10.29 -4.72 -19.84
CA TYR A 92 10.02 -6.04 -20.42
C TYR A 92 8.67 -6.59 -20.00
N TYR A 93 8.44 -6.59 -18.69
CA TYR A 93 7.22 -7.17 -18.17
C TYR A 93 5.99 -6.31 -18.48
N HIS A 94 6.17 -5.00 -18.62
CA HIS A 94 5.15 -4.04 -19.03
C HIS A 94 4.71 -4.28 -20.49
N GLU A 95 5.66 -4.37 -21.43
CA GLU A 95 5.36 -4.55 -22.86
C GLU A 95 4.77 -5.93 -23.15
N TRP A 96 5.31 -6.97 -22.51
CA TRP A 96 4.70 -8.29 -22.59
C TRP A 96 3.36 -8.34 -21.86
N GLY A 97 3.17 -7.48 -20.85
CA GLY A 97 1.92 -7.34 -20.12
C GLY A 97 0.82 -6.92 -21.06
N HIS A 98 1.08 -5.92 -21.92
CA HIS A 98 0.16 -5.47 -22.97
C HIS A 98 -0.28 -6.62 -23.91
N ASN A 99 0.62 -7.54 -24.27
CA ASN A 99 0.28 -8.61 -25.21
C ASN A 99 -0.70 -9.65 -24.65
N ILE A 100 -0.58 -10.01 -23.37
CA ILE A 100 -1.43 -11.03 -22.74
C ILE A 100 -2.60 -10.41 -21.97
N ASN A 101 -2.60 -9.09 -21.79
CA ASN A 101 -3.62 -8.36 -21.05
C ASN A 101 -5.02 -8.72 -21.55
N ASN A 102 -5.98 -8.86 -20.64
CA ASN A 102 -7.33 -9.22 -21.05
C ASN A 102 -8.03 -8.00 -21.68
N SER A 103 -8.15 -8.03 -23.01
CA SER A 103 -8.71 -6.93 -23.81
C SER A 103 -10.16 -6.55 -23.46
N ARG A 104 -10.92 -7.42 -22.77
CA ARG A 104 -12.30 -7.11 -22.34
C ARG A 104 -12.38 -6.27 -21.07
N MET A 105 -11.29 -6.14 -20.33
CA MET A 105 -11.24 -5.40 -19.07
C MET A 105 -9.97 -4.56 -18.94
N GLU A 106 -9.32 -4.32 -20.08
CA GLU A 106 -8.08 -3.57 -20.14
C GLU A 106 -8.32 -2.08 -19.87
N HIS A 107 -7.56 -1.57 -18.90
CA HIS A 107 -7.17 -0.17 -18.83
C HIS A 107 -5.72 -0.08 -19.30
N VAL A 108 -5.52 0.43 -20.51
CA VAL A 108 -4.22 0.54 -21.19
C VAL A 108 -3.27 1.37 -20.33
N GLU A 109 -2.01 0.95 -20.24
CA GLU A 109 -0.96 1.54 -19.39
C GLU A 109 -1.21 1.42 -17.86
N VAL A 110 -2.24 0.69 -17.44
CA VAL A 110 -2.55 0.48 -16.01
C VAL A 110 -2.58 -1.01 -15.67
N THR A 111 -3.51 -1.76 -16.28
CA THR A 111 -3.68 -3.19 -15.99
C THR A 111 -2.48 -4.04 -16.41
N ASN A 112 -1.82 -3.68 -17.52
CA ASN A 112 -0.58 -4.33 -17.96
C ASN A 112 0.60 -4.12 -16.98
N ASN A 113 0.58 -3.07 -16.16
CA ASN A 113 1.61 -2.86 -15.14
C ASN A 113 1.54 -3.86 -13.98
N LEU A 114 0.40 -4.54 -13.76
CA LEU A 114 0.29 -5.60 -12.74
C LEU A 114 1.27 -6.74 -13.02
N TYR A 115 1.51 -7.07 -14.29
CA TYR A 115 2.50 -8.06 -14.71
C TYR A 115 3.90 -7.66 -14.27
N ALA A 116 4.28 -6.39 -14.47
CA ALA A 116 5.59 -5.90 -14.03
C ALA A 116 5.76 -5.95 -12.52
N VAL A 117 4.72 -5.57 -11.75
CA VAL A 117 4.74 -5.61 -10.28
C VAL A 117 4.90 -7.04 -9.76
N ILE A 118 4.17 -8.01 -10.32
CA ILE A 118 4.21 -9.42 -9.88
C ILE A 118 5.51 -10.08 -10.32
N MET A 119 5.94 -9.88 -11.56
CA MET A 119 7.16 -10.49 -12.10
C MET A 119 8.42 -9.99 -11.41
N ARG A 120 8.55 -8.68 -11.16
CA ARG A 120 9.73 -8.14 -10.45
C ARG A 120 9.84 -8.67 -9.02
N LYS A 121 8.72 -8.88 -8.34
CA LYS A 121 8.72 -9.60 -7.06
C LYS A 121 9.17 -11.04 -7.25
N LYS A 122 8.55 -11.77 -8.18
CA LYS A 122 8.80 -13.21 -8.35
C LYS A 122 10.22 -13.54 -8.79
N ILE A 123 10.79 -12.71 -9.66
CA ILE A 123 12.12 -12.91 -10.25
C ILE A 123 13.24 -12.26 -9.42
N SER A 124 12.96 -11.16 -8.72
CA SER A 124 14.01 -10.35 -8.08
C SER A 124 13.71 -9.92 -6.66
N ASN A 125 12.66 -10.46 -6.03
CA ASN A 125 12.20 -10.08 -4.69
C ASN A 125 12.03 -8.56 -4.54
N SER A 126 11.63 -7.88 -5.62
CA SER A 126 11.43 -6.43 -5.59
C SER A 126 10.16 -6.07 -4.82
N ASN A 127 10.30 -5.15 -3.86
CA ASN A 127 9.19 -4.56 -3.12
C ASN A 127 8.67 -3.24 -3.74
N ASP A 128 9.31 -2.78 -4.81
CA ASP A 128 8.92 -1.55 -5.50
C ASP A 128 7.82 -1.87 -6.53
N ASP A 129 6.62 -1.35 -6.26
CA ASP A 129 5.44 -1.50 -7.12
C ASP A 129 5.15 -0.27 -7.99
N ARG A 130 5.98 0.78 -7.87
CA ARG A 130 5.85 2.08 -8.56
C ARG A 130 4.53 2.81 -8.34
N ALA A 131 3.64 2.35 -7.46
CA ALA A 131 2.42 3.08 -7.18
C ALA A 131 2.75 4.37 -6.41
N ASP A 132 2.08 5.46 -6.79
CA ASP A 132 2.27 6.75 -6.12
C ASP A 132 1.36 6.85 -4.89
N TRP A 133 1.75 6.13 -3.83
CA TRP A 133 1.02 6.10 -2.56
C TRP A 133 0.92 7.48 -1.90
N ASN A 134 1.96 8.32 -2.07
CA ASN A 134 1.95 9.67 -1.53
C ASN A 134 0.85 10.51 -2.18
N LEU A 135 0.69 10.41 -3.50
CA LEU A 135 -0.39 11.10 -4.22
C LEU A 135 -1.76 10.55 -3.84
N LEU A 136 -1.92 9.23 -3.67
CA LEU A 136 -3.18 8.63 -3.21
C LEU A 136 -3.56 9.12 -1.80
N PHE A 137 -2.61 9.22 -0.88
CA PHE A 137 -2.88 9.65 0.51
C PHE A 137 -3.26 11.12 0.64
N LYS A 138 -2.97 11.96 -0.37
CA LYS A 138 -3.45 13.36 -0.40
C LYS A 138 -4.97 13.47 -0.38
N ARG A 139 -5.70 12.44 -0.85
CA ARG A 139 -7.16 12.37 -0.74
C ARG A 139 -7.65 12.58 0.69
N PHE A 140 -6.94 12.02 1.67
CA PHE A 140 -7.30 12.12 3.08
C PHE A 140 -6.95 13.48 3.70
N GLN A 141 -6.33 14.38 2.93
CA GLN A 141 -6.03 15.76 3.32
C GLN A 141 -7.00 16.76 2.64
N GLY A 142 -8.08 16.26 2.03
CA GLY A 142 -9.06 17.07 1.30
C GLY A 142 -8.61 17.49 -0.10
N GLU A 143 -7.53 16.91 -0.62
CA GLU A 143 -7.05 17.17 -1.99
C GLU A 143 -7.70 16.19 -2.98
N GLU A 144 -8.01 16.68 -4.19
CA GLU A 144 -8.41 15.82 -5.31
C GLU A 144 -7.19 15.07 -5.86
N VAL A 145 -7.37 13.77 -6.13
CA VAL A 145 -6.32 12.95 -6.74
C VAL A 145 -6.47 12.97 -8.25
N ASN A 146 -5.60 13.72 -8.92
CA ASN A 146 -5.49 13.67 -10.38
C ASN A 146 -4.87 12.35 -10.81
N HIS A 147 -5.71 11.42 -11.24
CA HIS A 147 -5.25 10.09 -11.59
C HIS A 147 -4.41 10.07 -12.88
N GLY A 148 -3.22 9.48 -12.76
CA GLY A 148 -2.43 8.95 -13.87
C GLY A 148 -2.21 7.44 -13.74
N TYR A 149 -1.34 6.90 -14.59
CA TYR A 149 -1.10 5.45 -14.67
C TYR A 149 -0.74 4.81 -13.34
N PHE A 150 0.19 5.41 -12.57
CA PHE A 150 0.70 4.84 -11.32
C PHE A 150 -0.24 5.01 -10.12
N THR A 151 -1.11 6.02 -10.13
CA THR A 151 -2.18 6.14 -9.13
C THR A 151 -3.31 5.16 -9.39
N TYR A 152 -3.70 4.96 -10.66
CA TYR A 152 -4.69 3.94 -11.01
C TYR A 152 -4.16 2.52 -10.74
N LEU A 153 -2.87 2.28 -11.00
CA LEU A 153 -2.20 1.05 -10.59
C LEU A 153 -2.29 0.86 -9.07
N GLY A 154 -1.99 1.90 -8.30
CA GLY A 154 -2.12 1.87 -6.84
C GLY A 154 -3.50 1.42 -6.37
N VAL A 155 -4.58 1.98 -6.93
CA VAL A 155 -5.97 1.57 -6.63
C VAL A 155 -6.19 0.06 -6.88
N LEU A 156 -5.72 -0.48 -8.00
CA LEU A 156 -5.80 -1.91 -8.29
C LEU A 156 -4.96 -2.75 -7.33
N LEU A 157 -3.78 -2.27 -6.95
CA LEU A 157 -2.90 -2.94 -6.01
C LEU A 157 -3.47 -3.01 -4.59
N GLN A 158 -4.32 -2.05 -4.18
CA GLN A 158 -5.04 -2.14 -2.89
C GLN A 158 -5.85 -3.43 -2.81
N LEU A 159 -6.54 -3.78 -3.90
CA LEU A 159 -7.32 -5.01 -3.99
C LEU A 159 -6.43 -6.24 -4.03
N GLN A 160 -5.38 -6.22 -4.87
CA GLN A 160 -4.45 -7.36 -4.95
C GLN A 160 -3.75 -7.65 -3.62
N TYR A 161 -3.38 -6.62 -2.86
CA TYR A 161 -2.70 -6.83 -1.59
C TYR A 161 -3.64 -7.27 -0.47
N TYR A 162 -4.92 -6.90 -0.54
CA TYR A 162 -5.92 -7.35 0.44
C TYR A 162 -6.49 -8.73 0.11
N TYR A 163 -7.00 -8.93 -1.10
CA TYR A 163 -7.69 -10.16 -1.52
C TYR A 163 -6.75 -11.23 -2.09
N GLY A 164 -5.58 -10.84 -2.59
CA GLY A 164 -4.60 -11.73 -3.20
C GLY A 164 -4.13 -11.26 -4.58
N GLU A 165 -2.84 -11.44 -4.90
CA GLU A 165 -2.27 -11.01 -6.19
C GLU A 165 -2.82 -11.78 -7.40
N ASP A 166 -3.55 -12.86 -7.16
CA ASP A 166 -4.28 -13.63 -8.18
C ASP A 166 -5.67 -13.05 -8.49
N SER A 167 -6.11 -11.99 -7.79
CA SER A 167 -7.42 -11.35 -8.01
C SER A 167 -7.62 -10.90 -9.46
N TYR A 168 -6.58 -10.31 -10.08
CA TYR A 168 -6.64 -9.91 -11.49
C TYR A 168 -6.73 -11.11 -12.43
N GLY A 169 -6.00 -12.20 -12.14
CA GLY A 169 -6.07 -13.44 -12.91
C GLY A 169 -7.46 -14.08 -12.84
N LYS A 170 -8.04 -14.16 -11.65
CA LYS A 170 -9.43 -14.62 -11.44
C LYS A 170 -10.43 -13.75 -12.21
N ALA A 171 -10.30 -12.42 -12.14
CA ALA A 171 -11.14 -11.50 -12.90
C ALA A 171 -10.98 -11.68 -14.41
N SER A 172 -9.75 -11.93 -14.88
CA SER A 172 -9.45 -12.25 -16.27
C SER A 172 -10.18 -13.51 -16.73
N SER A 173 -10.20 -14.55 -15.92
CA SER A 173 -10.95 -15.78 -16.21
C SER A 173 -12.44 -15.51 -16.32
N VAL A 174 -13.04 -14.75 -15.40
CA VAL A 174 -14.45 -14.33 -15.47
C VAL A 174 -14.73 -13.55 -16.76
N ALA A 175 -13.87 -12.62 -17.15
CA ALA A 175 -14.05 -11.84 -18.38
C ALA A 175 -13.85 -12.67 -19.66
N ARG A 176 -12.96 -13.68 -19.65
CA ARG A 176 -12.78 -14.61 -20.78
C ARG A 176 -13.98 -15.53 -20.95
N THR A 177 -14.46 -16.13 -19.86
CA THR A 177 -15.53 -17.14 -19.92
C THR A 177 -16.93 -16.53 -19.96
N ASN A 178 -17.10 -15.34 -19.38
CA ASN A 178 -18.35 -14.59 -19.26
C ASN A 178 -19.51 -15.45 -18.75
N PRO A 179 -19.36 -16.04 -17.54
CA PRO A 179 -20.39 -16.91 -16.98
C PRO A 179 -21.70 -16.12 -16.85
N ASP A 180 -22.80 -16.74 -17.29
CA ASP A 180 -24.16 -16.19 -17.22
C ASP A 180 -24.33 -14.77 -17.80
N GLY A 181 -23.44 -14.38 -18.72
CA GLY A 181 -23.45 -13.04 -19.31
C GLY A 181 -23.16 -11.93 -18.29
N ILE A 182 -22.35 -12.20 -17.26
CA ILE A 182 -22.02 -11.20 -16.21
C ILE A 182 -21.39 -9.92 -16.78
N MET A 183 -20.68 -10.01 -17.90
CA MET A 183 -20.04 -8.87 -18.58
C MET A 183 -20.98 -8.17 -19.58
N ASP A 184 -22.19 -8.68 -19.80
CA ASP A 184 -23.02 -8.26 -20.93
C ASP A 184 -23.68 -6.90 -20.74
N GLY A 185 -23.50 -6.07 -21.76
CA GLY A 185 -23.97 -4.69 -21.86
C GLY A 185 -23.46 -3.76 -20.75
N LEU A 186 -22.28 -4.05 -20.21
CA LEU A 186 -21.40 -3.04 -19.61
C LEU A 186 -20.73 -2.25 -20.74
N ASP A 187 -20.66 -0.92 -20.58
CA ASP A 187 -20.38 0.02 -21.67
C ASP A 187 -18.92 0.03 -22.11
N ASN A 188 -18.00 -0.23 -21.18
CA ASN A 188 -16.57 -0.15 -21.43
C ASN A 188 -15.76 -1.13 -20.57
N ASN A 189 -14.46 -1.21 -20.85
CA ASN A 189 -13.54 -2.12 -20.18
C ASN A 189 -13.40 -1.83 -18.68
N MET A 190 -13.45 -0.57 -18.24
CA MET A 190 -13.31 -0.22 -16.83
C MET A 190 -14.51 -0.71 -16.01
N GLN A 191 -15.73 -0.63 -16.54
CA GLN A 191 -16.89 -1.25 -15.91
C GLN A 191 -16.71 -2.78 -15.80
N ARG A 192 -16.25 -3.44 -16.87
CA ARG A 192 -15.98 -4.88 -16.89
C ARG A 192 -14.86 -5.29 -15.92
N LEU A 193 -13.84 -4.46 -15.77
CA LEU A 193 -12.76 -4.67 -14.80
C LEU A 193 -13.30 -4.64 -13.37
N VAL A 194 -14.10 -3.62 -13.02
CA VAL A 194 -14.71 -3.51 -11.69
C VAL A 194 -15.63 -4.67 -11.39
N ILE A 195 -16.49 -5.07 -12.34
CA ILE A 195 -17.38 -6.23 -12.17
C ILE A 195 -16.59 -7.53 -12.11
N GLY A 196 -15.59 -7.72 -12.96
CA GLY A 196 -14.71 -8.89 -12.93
C GLY A 196 -13.97 -9.04 -11.60
N LEU A 197 -13.40 -7.95 -11.08
CA LEU A 197 -12.75 -7.92 -9.77
C LEU A 197 -13.76 -8.15 -8.64
N SER A 198 -14.97 -7.61 -8.74
CA SER A 198 -16.01 -7.83 -7.73
C SER A 198 -16.37 -9.30 -7.61
N VAL A 199 -16.62 -9.97 -8.74
CA VAL A 199 -16.91 -11.41 -8.79
C VAL A 199 -15.70 -12.23 -8.33
N ALA A 200 -14.50 -11.89 -8.78
CA ALA A 200 -13.27 -12.60 -8.43
C ALA A 200 -12.92 -12.54 -6.93
N THR A 201 -13.32 -11.46 -6.25
CA THR A 201 -13.10 -11.22 -4.82
C THR A 201 -14.34 -11.47 -3.97
N GLU A 202 -15.43 -11.92 -4.59
CA GLU A 202 -16.73 -12.13 -3.97
C GLU A 202 -17.20 -10.92 -3.15
N THR A 203 -16.90 -9.71 -3.62
CA THR A 203 -17.19 -8.45 -2.94
C THR A 203 -17.71 -7.42 -3.95
N ASP A 204 -18.76 -6.68 -3.62
CA ASP A 204 -19.20 -5.51 -4.40
C ASP A 204 -18.20 -4.36 -4.26
N LEU A 205 -17.37 -4.14 -5.28
CA LEU A 205 -16.35 -3.09 -5.32
C LEU A 205 -16.83 -1.80 -6.01
N THR A 206 -18.11 -1.71 -6.40
CA THR A 206 -18.61 -0.57 -7.18
C THR A 206 -18.41 0.76 -6.46
N ALA A 207 -18.76 0.82 -5.18
CA ALA A 207 -18.57 2.01 -4.34
C ALA A 207 -17.09 2.35 -4.16
N PHE A 208 -16.23 1.35 -3.92
CA PHE A 208 -14.78 1.58 -3.76
C PHE A 208 -14.15 2.25 -4.99
N PHE A 209 -14.49 1.76 -6.19
CA PHE A 209 -13.96 2.33 -7.43
C PHE A 209 -14.60 3.68 -7.79
N GLU A 210 -15.88 3.88 -7.49
CA GLU A 210 -16.56 5.16 -7.67
C GLU A 210 -15.98 6.23 -6.73
N ASP A 211 -15.72 5.88 -5.48
CA ASP A 211 -15.10 6.75 -4.48
C ASP A 211 -13.68 7.18 -4.93
N TRP A 212 -12.93 6.29 -5.56
CA TRP A 212 -11.64 6.63 -6.18
C TRP A 212 -11.77 7.40 -7.50
N GLY A 213 -12.97 7.70 -7.99
CA GLY A 213 -13.15 8.33 -9.30
C GLY A 213 -12.62 7.48 -10.46
N TYR A 214 -12.51 6.16 -10.27
CA TYR A 214 -12.01 5.24 -11.30
C TYR A 214 -13.06 5.00 -12.39
N VAL A 215 -14.32 4.80 -11.98
CA VAL A 215 -15.48 4.65 -12.86
C VAL A 215 -16.73 5.06 -12.09
N GLN A 216 -17.69 5.69 -12.76
CA GLN A 216 -19.00 5.95 -12.18
C GLN A 216 -19.81 4.64 -12.11
N ALA A 217 -20.35 4.30 -10.94
CA ALA A 217 -21.11 3.08 -10.74
C ALA A 217 -22.52 3.21 -11.34
N THR A 218 -22.72 2.62 -12.52
CA THR A 218 -24.03 2.62 -13.17
C THR A 218 -25.00 1.68 -12.46
N GLU A 219 -26.31 1.89 -12.63
CA GLU A 219 -27.34 1.01 -12.06
C GLU A 219 -27.17 -0.44 -12.51
N LYS A 220 -26.73 -0.64 -13.77
CA LYS A 220 -26.45 -1.96 -14.30
C LYS A 220 -25.25 -2.63 -13.65
N MET A 221 -24.20 -1.87 -13.33
CA MET A 221 -23.07 -2.40 -12.55
C MET A 221 -23.55 -2.87 -11.18
N LYS A 222 -24.31 -2.03 -10.48
CA LYS A 222 -24.86 -2.35 -9.15
C LYS A 222 -25.76 -3.59 -9.19
N GLU A 223 -26.61 -3.72 -10.22
CA GLU A 223 -27.45 -4.91 -10.42
C GLU A 223 -26.61 -6.19 -10.52
N LYS A 224 -25.54 -6.18 -11.32
CA LYS A 224 -24.68 -7.35 -11.56
C LYS A 224 -24.02 -7.89 -10.29
N VAL A 225 -23.74 -7.04 -9.30
CA VAL A 225 -23.03 -7.41 -8.06
C VAL A 225 -23.89 -7.26 -6.80
N ALA A 226 -25.19 -6.97 -6.91
CA ALA A 226 -26.09 -6.76 -5.77
C ALA A 226 -26.18 -7.95 -4.78
N HIS A 227 -25.78 -9.14 -5.23
CA HIS A 227 -25.74 -10.35 -4.42
C HIS A 227 -24.44 -10.49 -3.58
N LEU A 228 -23.43 -9.67 -3.85
CA LEU A 228 -22.14 -9.70 -3.17
C LEU A 228 -22.16 -8.77 -1.94
N PRO A 229 -21.46 -9.13 -0.84
CA PRO A 229 -21.28 -8.23 0.29
C PRO A 229 -20.41 -7.03 -0.11
N LYS A 230 -20.56 -5.92 0.61
CA LYS A 230 -19.67 -4.76 0.49
C LYS A 230 -18.40 -4.96 1.32
N PRO A 231 -17.30 -4.23 1.05
CA PRO A 231 -16.11 -4.27 1.90
C PRO A 231 -16.44 -3.88 3.35
N GLU A 232 -15.98 -4.69 4.30
CA GLU A 232 -16.12 -4.41 5.74
C GLU A 232 -14.93 -3.60 6.31
N VAL A 233 -13.95 -3.29 5.45
CA VAL A 233 -12.71 -2.60 5.80
C VAL A 233 -12.46 -1.42 4.87
N LYS A 234 -11.62 -0.48 5.31
CA LYS A 234 -11.14 0.65 4.50
C LYS A 234 -10.06 0.22 3.52
N LEU A 235 -10.46 -0.40 2.41
CA LEU A 235 -9.56 -0.87 1.35
C LEU A 235 -8.62 0.24 0.85
N GLU A 236 -9.07 1.49 0.87
CA GLU A 236 -8.32 2.68 0.48
C GLU A 236 -7.06 2.95 1.33
N TYR A 237 -6.88 2.23 2.45
CA TYR A 237 -5.66 2.26 3.28
C TYR A 237 -4.67 1.13 3.00
N MET A 238 -5.02 0.16 2.16
CA MET A 238 -4.09 -0.89 1.73
C MET A 238 -3.02 -0.30 0.82
N HIS A 239 -1.76 -0.63 1.09
CA HIS A 239 -0.59 -0.24 0.26
C HIS A 239 0.53 -1.28 0.42
N SER A 240 1.71 -1.03 -0.16
CA SER A 240 2.80 -2.02 -0.27
C SER A 240 3.22 -2.67 1.06
N LEU A 241 3.01 -2.02 2.22
CA LEU A 241 3.32 -2.63 3.52
C LEU A 241 2.44 -3.86 3.84
N GLY A 242 1.25 -3.97 3.25
CA GLY A 242 0.36 -5.12 3.41
C GLY A 242 0.65 -6.26 2.43
N ARG A 243 1.45 -6.01 1.39
CA ARG A 243 1.79 -7.02 0.39
C ARG A 243 2.42 -8.24 1.06
N ASP A 244 1.89 -9.42 0.74
CA ASP A 244 2.28 -10.72 1.33
C ASP A 244 2.21 -10.83 2.85
N TYR A 245 1.52 -9.92 3.54
CA TYR A 245 1.44 -9.98 4.99
C TYR A 245 0.71 -11.25 5.45
N LYS A 246 1.46 -12.14 6.11
CA LYS A 246 0.97 -13.42 6.65
C LYS A 246 0.64 -13.38 8.14
N GLY A 247 0.90 -12.26 8.83
CA GLY A 247 0.57 -12.11 10.24
C GLY A 247 -0.93 -11.97 10.49
N ALA A 248 -1.32 -12.06 11.76
CA ALA A 248 -2.72 -11.98 12.19
C ALA A 248 -3.24 -10.55 12.39
N GLY A 249 -2.39 -9.53 12.21
CA GLY A 249 -2.73 -8.14 12.54
C GLY A 249 -2.36 -7.80 13.99
N PHE A 250 -3.04 -6.80 14.56
CA PHE A 250 -2.84 -6.40 15.95
C PHE A 250 -3.25 -7.48 16.94
N SER A 251 -2.47 -7.63 18.02
CA SER A 251 -2.85 -8.50 19.13
C SER A 251 -4.03 -7.89 19.93
N LYS A 252 -4.68 -8.72 20.77
CA LYS A 252 -5.76 -8.25 21.65
C LYS A 252 -5.31 -7.19 22.67
N ASP A 253 -4.02 -7.18 23.00
CA ASP A 253 -3.40 -6.25 23.94
C ASP A 253 -2.76 -5.04 23.25
N ALA A 254 -2.90 -4.94 21.92
CA ALA A 254 -2.34 -3.84 21.15
C ALA A 254 -2.88 -2.49 21.63
N LYS A 255 -1.96 -1.54 21.80
CA LYS A 255 -2.29 -0.22 22.34
C LYS A 255 -1.68 0.88 21.47
N LEU A 256 -2.56 1.78 21.02
CA LEU A 256 -2.18 3.08 20.47
C LEU A 256 -2.01 4.09 21.61
N THR A 257 -1.03 4.98 21.51
CA THR A 257 -0.86 6.09 22.45
C THR A 257 -0.48 7.34 21.69
N VAL A 258 -1.12 8.47 22.01
CA VAL A 258 -0.67 9.81 21.59
C VAL A 258 0.33 10.31 22.63
N HIS A 259 1.58 10.42 22.21
CA HIS A 259 2.69 10.83 23.06
C HIS A 259 2.72 12.34 23.31
N ALA A 260 2.41 13.14 22.29
CA ALA A 260 2.49 14.58 22.37
C ALA A 260 1.57 15.28 21.36
N VAL A 261 1.06 16.45 21.75
CA VAL A 261 0.48 17.44 20.85
C VAL A 261 1.20 18.76 21.11
N LYS A 262 1.92 19.27 20.11
CA LYS A 262 2.75 20.46 20.23
C LYS A 262 2.28 21.52 19.26
N THR A 263 2.06 22.72 19.76
CA THR A 263 1.73 23.89 18.94
C THR A 263 3.00 24.65 18.59
N ASP A 264 3.20 24.88 17.30
CA ASP A 264 4.23 25.77 16.77
C ASP A 264 3.54 27.07 16.34
N THR A 265 3.79 28.12 17.13
CA THR A 265 3.17 29.43 16.95
C THR A 265 3.76 30.22 15.79
N GLU A 266 5.03 29.97 15.44
CA GLU A 266 5.72 30.68 14.36
C GLU A 266 5.19 30.23 12.99
N ASN A 267 5.07 28.91 12.81
CA ASN A 267 4.60 28.33 11.55
C ASN A 267 3.09 28.08 11.50
N LYS A 268 2.36 28.42 12.58
CA LYS A 268 0.91 28.19 12.74
C LYS A 268 0.51 26.75 12.44
N GLN A 269 1.13 25.82 13.15
CA GLN A 269 0.90 24.39 12.94
C GLN A 269 0.81 23.63 14.28
N ILE A 270 0.11 22.51 14.27
CA ILE A 270 0.03 21.58 15.40
C ILE A 270 0.64 20.25 14.98
N THR A 271 1.64 19.78 15.74
CA THR A 271 2.27 18.46 15.53
C THR A 271 1.74 17.46 16.55
N ILE A 272 1.25 16.33 16.07
CA ILE A 272 0.75 15.22 16.87
C ILE A 272 1.73 14.06 16.72
N THR A 273 2.25 13.52 17.81
CA THR A 273 3.15 12.36 17.81
C THR A 273 2.49 11.20 18.54
N TYR A 274 2.50 10.01 17.94
CA TYR A 274 1.76 8.85 18.40
C TYR A 274 2.45 7.55 17.98
N GLY A 275 2.03 6.42 18.52
CA GLY A 275 2.53 5.13 18.09
C GLY A 275 1.82 3.96 18.73
N VAL A 276 1.87 2.82 18.05
CA VAL A 276 1.51 1.53 18.64
C VAL A 276 2.67 0.98 19.49
N ASP A 277 2.31 0.20 20.51
CA ASP A 277 3.27 -0.47 21.37
C ASP A 277 4.26 -1.33 20.57
N LYS A 278 5.45 -1.53 21.13
CA LYS A 278 6.58 -2.17 20.45
C LYS A 278 6.26 -3.55 19.87
N ALA A 279 5.41 -4.33 20.55
CA ALA A 279 5.09 -5.69 20.13
C ALA A 279 4.19 -5.73 18.87
N ASN A 280 3.51 -4.62 18.57
CA ASN A 280 2.53 -4.52 17.48
C ASN A 280 2.99 -3.64 16.31
N ARG A 281 4.18 -3.02 16.38
CA ARG A 281 4.70 -2.11 15.34
C ARG A 281 4.80 -2.76 13.96
N ASP A 282 5.26 -4.01 13.89
CA ASP A 282 5.44 -4.70 12.61
C ASP A 282 4.10 -5.07 11.93
N ALA A 283 3.02 -5.12 12.70
CA ALA A 283 1.67 -5.34 12.20
C ALA A 283 1.00 -4.05 11.68
N ALA A 284 1.49 -2.87 12.04
CA ALA A 284 0.88 -1.59 11.67
C ALA A 284 0.97 -1.34 10.15
N MET A 285 -0.13 -0.83 9.58
CA MET A 285 -0.25 -0.37 8.20
C MET A 285 -0.14 1.15 8.11
N GLY A 286 -0.77 1.87 9.03
CA GLY A 286 -0.81 3.33 9.05
C GLY A 286 -1.78 3.89 10.09
N TYR A 287 -1.96 5.20 10.04
CA TYR A 287 -2.71 5.97 11.01
C TYR A 287 -3.64 6.98 10.30
N GLU A 288 -4.92 6.94 10.64
CA GLU A 288 -5.90 7.95 10.27
C GLU A 288 -5.94 9.03 11.35
N ILE A 289 -5.90 10.30 10.92
CA ILE A 289 -5.90 11.48 11.79
C ILE A 289 -7.20 12.22 11.58
N ILE A 290 -7.95 12.37 12.67
CA ILE A 290 -9.27 13.00 12.67
C ILE A 290 -9.17 14.25 13.54
N ARG A 291 -9.72 15.37 13.06
CA ARG A 291 -9.85 16.63 13.81
C ARG A 291 -11.29 17.08 13.81
N ASP A 292 -11.85 17.24 15.00
CA ASP A 292 -13.24 17.65 15.21
C ASP A 292 -14.26 16.82 14.41
N GLY A 293 -13.96 15.52 14.21
CA GLY A 293 -14.82 14.58 13.49
C GLY A 293 -14.52 14.42 11.99
N GLU A 294 -13.63 15.24 11.42
CA GLU A 294 -13.24 15.16 10.01
C GLU A 294 -11.86 14.52 9.85
N VAL A 295 -11.72 13.65 8.86
CA VAL A 295 -10.41 13.08 8.48
C VAL A 295 -9.56 14.18 7.85
N ILE A 296 -8.38 14.42 8.41
CA ILE A 296 -7.42 15.40 7.91
C ILE A 296 -6.12 14.78 7.39
N GLY A 297 -5.95 13.47 7.53
CA GLY A 297 -4.85 12.77 6.91
C GLY A 297 -4.83 11.27 7.19
N TYR A 298 -4.13 10.55 6.31
CA TYR A 298 -3.65 9.20 6.55
C TYR A 298 -2.15 9.17 6.33
N THR A 299 -1.42 8.49 7.20
CA THR A 299 0.05 8.44 7.13
C THR A 299 0.60 7.15 7.72
N THR A 300 1.75 6.70 7.22
CA THR A 300 2.52 5.60 7.81
C THR A 300 3.46 6.07 8.91
N ASN A 301 3.65 7.40 9.03
CA ASN A 301 4.52 8.01 10.03
C ASN A 301 3.84 8.08 11.41
N THR A 302 4.65 8.04 12.45
CA THR A 302 4.27 8.20 13.87
C THR A 302 4.14 9.66 14.30
N SER A 303 4.06 10.58 13.33
CA SER A 303 3.91 12.01 13.54
C SER A 303 3.14 12.63 12.38
N PHE A 304 2.23 13.55 12.69
CA PHE A 304 1.45 14.30 11.73
C PHE A 304 1.49 15.79 12.04
N VAL A 305 1.62 16.63 11.00
CA VAL A 305 1.66 18.09 11.11
C VAL A 305 0.41 18.67 10.48
N ASP A 306 -0.47 19.19 11.33
CA ASP A 306 -1.66 19.90 10.91
C ASP A 306 -1.33 21.39 10.70
N LYS A 307 -1.35 21.79 9.43
CA LYS A 307 -1.03 23.16 8.99
C LYS A 307 -2.27 24.05 8.83
N ASN A 308 -3.46 23.48 8.89
CA ASN A 308 -4.71 24.18 8.59
C ASN A 308 -5.42 24.56 9.89
N VAL A 309 -4.71 25.22 10.80
CA VAL A 309 -5.16 25.49 12.17
C VAL A 309 -5.30 26.98 12.47
N ASP A 310 -6.29 27.28 13.29
CA ASP A 310 -6.44 28.55 13.99
C ASP A 310 -6.04 28.34 15.46
N LEU A 311 -4.91 28.93 15.88
CA LEU A 311 -4.31 28.68 17.20
C LEU A 311 -5.16 29.23 18.36
N ASP A 312 -6.12 30.10 18.08
CA ASP A 312 -7.05 30.59 19.09
C ASP A 312 -8.08 29.50 19.47
N LYS A 313 -8.34 28.56 18.56
CA LYS A 313 -9.27 27.44 18.78
C LYS A 313 -8.63 26.30 19.56
N VAL A 314 -9.52 25.48 20.14
CA VAL A 314 -9.16 24.22 20.77
C VAL A 314 -9.66 23.10 19.87
N TYR A 315 -8.73 22.29 19.38
CA TYR A 315 -9.02 21.17 18.49
C TYR A 315 -9.05 19.86 19.27
N HIS A 316 -9.98 18.99 18.90
CA HIS A 316 -10.06 17.62 19.39
C HIS A 316 -9.56 16.68 18.30
N TYR A 317 -8.42 16.05 18.56
CA TYR A 317 -7.83 15.08 17.66
C TYR A 317 -8.18 13.67 18.09
N GLU A 318 -8.39 12.80 17.11
CA GLU A 318 -8.44 11.35 17.30
C GLU A 318 -7.43 10.72 16.33
N VAL A 319 -6.63 9.79 16.84
CA VAL A 319 -5.72 8.98 16.03
C VAL A 319 -6.25 7.55 16.02
N VAL A 320 -6.37 6.95 14.85
CA VAL A 320 -6.79 5.55 14.67
C VAL A 320 -5.66 4.80 13.97
N ALA A 321 -5.15 3.75 14.61
CA ALA A 321 -4.15 2.88 13.99
C ALA A 321 -4.82 1.72 13.26
N TYR A 322 -4.38 1.44 12.04
CA TYR A 322 -4.80 0.30 11.23
C TYR A 322 -3.65 -0.69 11.10
N ASP A 323 -3.95 -1.99 11.19
CA ASP A 323 -2.98 -3.04 10.89
C ASP A 323 -2.99 -3.44 9.41
N LYS A 324 -2.05 -4.32 9.03
CA LYS A 324 -1.91 -4.85 7.66
C LYS A 324 -3.04 -5.80 7.23
N LYS A 325 -4.01 -6.07 8.09
CA LYS A 325 -5.30 -6.70 7.76
C LYS A 325 -6.45 -5.68 7.73
N LEU A 326 -6.13 -4.38 7.84
CA LEU A 326 -7.05 -3.25 7.89
C LEU A 326 -8.01 -3.28 9.10
N SER A 327 -7.68 -4.03 10.15
CA SER A 327 -8.36 -3.93 11.44
C SER A 327 -7.85 -2.71 12.20
N SER A 328 -8.73 -1.99 12.88
CA SER A 328 -8.41 -0.76 13.59
C SER A 328 -8.40 -0.93 15.11
N LEU A 329 -7.50 -0.22 15.79
CA LEU A 329 -7.61 0.00 17.23
C LEU A 329 -8.68 1.06 17.55
N LYS A 330 -9.11 1.12 18.80
CA LYS A 330 -9.97 2.21 19.27
C LYS A 330 -9.24 3.55 19.10
N PRO A 331 -9.95 4.64 18.75
CA PRO A 331 -9.33 5.95 18.61
C PRO A 331 -8.69 6.42 19.92
N GLU A 332 -7.47 6.94 19.83
CA GLU A 332 -6.79 7.61 20.94
C GLU A 332 -7.01 9.12 20.82
N LYS A 333 -7.60 9.72 21.85
CA LYS A 333 -8.02 11.12 21.83
C LYS A 333 -6.95 12.05 22.38
N ALA A 334 -6.79 13.20 21.75
CA ALA A 334 -5.91 14.26 22.21
C ALA A 334 -6.56 15.64 22.03
N ASN A 335 -6.13 16.61 22.83
CA ASN A 335 -6.60 17.99 22.77
C ASN A 335 -5.42 18.90 22.46
N SER A 336 -5.60 19.88 21.58
CA SER A 336 -4.51 20.76 21.12
C SER A 336 -3.82 21.56 22.23
N LYS A 337 -4.49 21.78 23.37
CA LYS A 337 -3.96 22.53 24.51
C LYS A 337 -3.63 21.64 25.72
N LYS A 338 -3.57 20.31 25.54
CA LYS A 338 -3.18 19.36 26.60
C LYS A 338 -1.67 19.46 26.90
N PRO A 339 -1.24 19.59 28.16
CA PRO A 339 0.17 19.52 28.52
C PRO A 339 0.71 18.09 28.37
N ILE A 340 2.02 17.98 28.19
CA ILE A 340 2.76 16.73 28.03
C ILE A 340 3.42 16.39 29.37
N LEU A 341 3.29 15.13 29.80
CA LEU A 341 3.98 14.58 30.96
C LEU A 341 4.76 13.35 30.50
N SER A 342 6.08 13.37 30.73
CA SER A 342 7.00 12.28 30.44
C SER A 342 7.55 11.75 31.76
N VAL A 343 7.53 10.42 31.91
CA VAL A 343 8.07 9.72 33.08
C VAL A 343 8.90 8.56 32.56
N GLU A 344 10.07 8.32 33.16
CA GLU A 344 10.87 7.14 32.83
C GLU A 344 10.12 5.85 33.17
N ASP A 345 9.97 4.95 32.18
CA ASP A 345 9.22 3.68 32.34
C ASP A 345 9.86 2.77 33.40
N TYR A 346 11.20 2.80 33.51
CA TYR A 346 11.97 2.02 34.46
C TYR A 346 13.13 2.81 35.03
N VAL A 347 13.18 2.93 36.35
CA VAL A 347 14.33 3.49 37.08
C VAL A 347 14.93 2.38 37.93
N THR A 348 16.23 2.09 37.74
CA THR A 348 16.95 1.12 38.57
C THR A 348 17.78 1.88 39.61
N LEU A 349 17.47 1.65 40.90
CA LEU A 349 18.18 2.27 42.02
C LEU A 349 19.04 1.24 42.74
N LYS A 350 20.22 1.65 43.21
CA LYS A 350 21.01 0.85 44.16
C LYS A 350 20.35 0.88 45.53
N LEU A 351 20.56 -0.18 46.32
CA LEU A 351 20.15 -0.23 47.73
C LEU A 351 20.69 1.01 48.47
N ARG A 352 19.77 1.72 49.14
CA ARG A 352 20.02 2.94 49.92
C ARG A 352 20.49 4.15 49.09
N GLN A 353 20.33 4.12 47.76
CA GLN A 353 20.56 5.31 46.93
C GLN A 353 19.50 6.38 47.22
N ALA A 354 19.92 7.63 47.37
CA ALA A 354 19.00 8.77 47.46
C ALA A 354 18.13 8.84 46.20
N TYR A 355 16.83 9.10 46.40
CA TYR A 355 15.84 9.06 45.34
C TYR A 355 14.83 10.20 45.50
N ASP A 356 14.72 11.03 44.48
CA ASP A 356 13.60 11.94 44.28
C ASP A 356 12.84 11.51 43.00
N PRO A 357 11.53 11.19 43.09
CA PRO A 357 10.74 10.87 41.89
C PRO A 357 10.73 11.99 40.84
N MET A 358 10.86 13.25 41.26
CA MET A 358 10.86 14.39 40.34
C MET A 358 12.07 14.43 39.41
N ASP A 359 13.18 13.76 39.76
CA ASP A 359 14.36 13.65 38.90
C ASP A 359 14.09 12.90 37.58
N TYR A 360 13.03 12.09 37.55
CA TYR A 360 12.66 11.21 36.43
C TYR A 360 11.35 11.63 35.75
N VAL A 361 10.89 12.84 36.04
CA VAL A 361 9.65 13.40 35.51
C VAL A 361 9.97 14.69 34.77
N LYS A 362 9.40 14.85 33.58
CA LYS A 362 9.40 16.12 32.84
C LYS A 362 8.01 16.46 32.38
N ALA A 363 7.63 17.73 32.46
CA ALA A 363 6.39 18.21 31.90
C ALA A 363 6.60 19.46 31.06
N ALA A 364 5.85 19.56 29.96
CA ALA A 364 5.85 20.71 29.09
C ALA A 364 4.41 21.13 28.80
N SER A 365 4.16 22.44 28.67
CA SER A 365 2.89 22.93 28.14
C SER A 365 2.73 22.52 26.66
N TYR A 366 1.53 22.74 26.10
CA TYR A 366 1.27 22.53 24.67
C TYR A 366 2.13 23.43 23.75
N LEU A 367 2.73 24.50 24.30
CA LEU A 367 3.68 25.39 23.61
C LEU A 367 5.14 24.95 23.79
N GLY A 368 5.40 23.86 24.52
CA GLY A 368 6.75 23.37 24.79
C GLY A 368 7.48 24.03 25.97
N ASN A 369 6.83 24.95 26.70
CA ASN A 369 7.43 25.57 27.89
C ASN A 369 7.52 24.56 29.03
N ASP A 370 8.65 24.52 29.73
CA ASP A 370 8.85 23.65 30.90
C ASP A 370 7.90 24.03 32.05
N ILE A 371 7.08 23.08 32.46
CA ILE A 371 6.15 23.17 33.60
C ILE A 371 6.38 22.04 34.61
N THR A 372 7.56 21.40 34.58
CA THR A 372 7.92 20.27 35.45
C THR A 372 7.76 20.62 36.92
N LYS A 373 8.08 21.86 37.29
CA LYS A 373 7.90 22.38 38.66
C LYS A 373 6.45 22.37 39.17
N ASP A 374 5.48 22.33 38.26
CA ASP A 374 4.05 22.37 38.59
C ASP A 374 3.46 20.95 38.76
N VAL A 375 4.23 19.90 38.43
CA VAL A 375 3.82 18.50 38.58
C VAL A 375 3.74 18.11 40.04
N LYS A 376 2.73 17.31 40.40
CA LYS A 376 2.56 16.79 41.76
C LYS A 376 2.62 15.27 41.78
N ILE A 377 3.44 14.73 42.67
CA ILE A 377 3.48 13.29 42.93
C ILE A 377 2.19 12.88 43.65
N LYS A 378 1.43 11.97 43.06
CA LYS A 378 0.16 11.49 43.64
C LYS A 378 0.40 10.41 44.69
N SER A 379 1.38 9.53 44.45
CA SER A 379 1.81 8.50 45.38
C SER A 379 3.24 8.06 45.08
N ASN A 380 4.05 7.88 46.12
CA ASN A 380 5.38 7.31 46.05
C ASN A 380 5.52 6.23 47.12
N ASN A 381 5.54 4.96 46.69
CA ASN A 381 5.61 3.82 47.61
C ASN A 381 7.00 3.18 47.63
N ILE A 382 8.04 3.85 47.12
CA ILE A 382 9.38 3.27 46.94
C ILE A 382 10.12 3.20 48.29
N ASP A 383 10.50 1.99 48.70
CA ASP A 383 11.36 1.74 49.85
C ASP A 383 12.80 1.41 49.38
N ILE A 384 13.68 2.41 49.47
CA ILE A 384 15.09 2.29 49.03
C ILE A 384 15.92 1.29 49.86
N THR A 385 15.37 0.74 50.95
CA THR A 385 16.05 -0.25 51.80
C THR A 385 15.75 -1.69 51.41
N LYS A 386 14.77 -1.91 50.54
CA LYS A 386 14.33 -3.24 50.09
C LYS A 386 14.64 -3.46 48.63
N ARG A 387 14.83 -4.73 48.27
CA ARG A 387 14.97 -5.15 46.87
C ARG A 387 13.59 -5.57 46.35
N GLU A 388 12.93 -4.68 45.62
CA GLU A 388 11.57 -4.90 45.11
C GLU A 388 11.28 -4.07 43.84
N THR A 389 10.19 -4.38 43.14
CA THR A 389 9.69 -3.64 41.97
C THR A 389 8.41 -2.91 42.35
N ILE A 390 8.38 -1.59 42.22
CA ILE A 390 7.29 -0.71 42.70
C ILE A 390 6.90 0.28 41.59
N LYS A 391 5.63 0.71 41.56
CA LYS A 391 5.09 1.68 40.58
C LYS A 391 4.97 3.09 41.17
N LEU A 392 5.30 4.11 40.37
CA LEU A 392 5.10 5.53 40.67
C LEU A 392 3.87 6.06 39.93
N PHE A 393 3.07 6.94 40.55
CA PHE A 393 1.95 7.63 39.89
C PHE A 393 2.08 9.14 40.04
N THR A 394 2.04 9.85 38.91
CA THR A 394 2.11 11.31 38.80
C THR A 394 0.83 11.87 38.16
N LYS A 395 0.50 13.14 38.41
CA LYS A 395 -0.67 13.81 37.80
C LYS A 395 -0.32 15.23 37.39
#